data_AF-A0A0K8R7I4-F1
#
_entry.id   AF-A0A0K8R7I4-F1
#
_cell.length_a   1.000
_cell.length_b   1.000
_cell.length_c   1.000
_cell.angle_alpha   90.00
_cell.angle_beta   90.00
_cell.angle_gamma   90.00
#
_symmetry.space_group_name_H-M   'P 1'
#
loop_
_entity.id
_entity.type
_entity.pdbx_description
1 polymer ?
#
loop_
_entity_poly.entity_id
_entity_poly.type
_entity_poly.pdbx_seq_one_letter_code
_entity_poly.pdbx_strand_id
1 'polypeptide(L)'
;MRIVCLLLPLVGTVFADPKVYLKEEFADGDGWTSRWVHSTKKGSEQGTFKLSAGKFHGDPEKDLGIQTSEDARFYGLSTKFEPFSNDGKTLVVQFTVKHEQNIDCGGGYVKLFACSLDQKEMHGESPYHIMFGPDICGPGTKKVHVIFNYKGKNLLINKEIRCKDDVYTHLYTLIVKPDNTYTVKIDNEVVESGELEKDWSFLPPRRVTDPARRTKTDRSRTDTDRNEVDRIPDGTDQRTRPGTSGREPERK
;
A
#
# COMPACT_ATOMS: atom_id res chain seq x y z
N MET A 1 -37.73 -35.20 -47.31
CA MET A 1 -36.97 -33.94 -47.17
C MET A 1 -36.50 -33.83 -45.72
N ARG A 2 -35.23 -33.47 -45.51
CA ARG A 2 -34.45 -33.69 -44.27
C ARG A 2 -34.99 -32.90 -43.07
N ILE A 3 -35.17 -33.59 -41.94
CA ILE A 3 -35.46 -32.97 -40.63
C ILE A 3 -34.13 -32.45 -40.08
N VAL A 4 -34.00 -31.14 -39.99
CA VAL A 4 -32.84 -30.47 -39.36
C VAL A 4 -33.13 -30.35 -37.87
N CYS A 5 -32.57 -31.24 -37.06
CA CYS A 5 -32.54 -31.08 -35.61
C CYS A 5 -31.50 -30.02 -35.25
N LEU A 6 -31.96 -28.80 -34.95
CA LEU A 6 -31.16 -27.76 -34.32
C LEU A 6 -30.91 -28.16 -32.85
N LEU A 7 -29.74 -28.74 -32.58
CA LEU A 7 -29.20 -28.89 -31.23
C LEU A 7 -28.68 -27.51 -30.77
N LEU A 8 -29.45 -26.82 -29.93
CA LEU A 8 -28.95 -25.68 -29.16
C LEU A 8 -27.94 -26.19 -28.11
N PRO A 9 -26.69 -25.70 -28.06
CA PRO A 9 -25.81 -25.99 -26.96
C PRO A 9 -26.30 -25.23 -25.72
N LEU A 10 -26.73 -25.98 -24.71
CA LEU A 10 -27.02 -25.47 -23.38
C LEU A 10 -25.68 -25.02 -22.76
N VAL A 11 -25.36 -23.73 -22.84
CA VAL A 11 -24.22 -23.15 -22.14
C VAL A 11 -24.58 -23.11 -20.66
N GLY A 12 -24.14 -24.13 -19.91
CA GLY A 12 -24.25 -24.14 -18.45
C GLY A 12 -23.31 -23.11 -17.85
N THR A 13 -23.87 -22.04 -17.29
CA THR A 13 -23.11 -21.15 -16.39
C THR A 13 -22.79 -21.92 -15.11
N VAL A 14 -21.54 -22.34 -14.97
CA VAL A 14 -21.02 -22.90 -13.71
C VAL A 14 -20.87 -21.75 -12.72
N PHE A 15 -21.81 -21.64 -11.77
CA PHE A 15 -21.61 -20.84 -10.57
C PHE A 15 -20.65 -21.61 -9.66
N ALA A 16 -19.41 -21.14 -9.54
CA ALA A 16 -18.49 -21.62 -8.53
C ALA A 16 -18.66 -20.74 -7.29
N ASP A 17 -19.05 -21.34 -6.16
CA ASP A 17 -19.07 -20.64 -4.88
C ASP A 17 -17.65 -20.14 -4.52
N PRO A 18 -17.52 -18.93 -3.95
CA PRO A 18 -16.22 -18.41 -3.58
C PRO A 18 -15.59 -19.28 -2.47
N LYS A 19 -14.38 -19.77 -2.69
CA LYS A 19 -13.64 -20.53 -1.68
C LYS A 19 -13.17 -19.59 -0.57
N VAL A 20 -13.70 -19.78 0.63
CA VAL A 20 -13.27 -19.07 1.85
C VAL A 20 -12.15 -19.87 2.52
N TYR A 21 -10.98 -19.25 2.71
CA TYR A 21 -9.84 -19.90 3.37
C TYR A 21 -9.80 -19.64 4.88
N LEU A 22 -10.14 -18.41 5.29
CA LEU A 22 -10.27 -18.03 6.69
C LEU A 22 -11.43 -17.04 6.81
N LYS A 23 -12.29 -17.26 7.81
CA LYS A 23 -13.32 -16.32 8.26
C LYS A 23 -13.30 -16.34 9.77
N GLU A 24 -12.98 -15.21 10.38
CA GLU A 24 -13.04 -15.02 11.82
C GLU A 24 -13.96 -13.84 12.11
N GLU A 25 -14.96 -14.08 12.95
CA GLU A 25 -15.99 -13.11 13.34
C GLU A 25 -16.03 -12.91 14.86
N PHE A 26 -15.30 -13.72 15.64
CA PHE A 26 -15.27 -13.66 17.11
C PHE A 26 -16.65 -13.73 17.79
N ALA A 27 -17.66 -14.28 17.08
CA ALA A 27 -19.06 -14.33 17.52
C ALA A 27 -19.37 -15.49 18.48
N ASP A 28 -18.39 -16.32 18.83
CA ASP A 28 -18.55 -17.54 19.61
C ASP A 28 -17.94 -17.45 21.02
N GLY A 29 -17.95 -16.25 21.59
CA GLY A 29 -17.42 -15.99 22.94
C GLY A 29 -15.95 -16.35 23.03
N ASP A 30 -15.55 -17.11 24.05
CA ASP A 30 -14.14 -17.50 24.25
C ASP A 30 -13.62 -18.55 23.25
N GLY A 31 -14.45 -19.01 22.30
CA GLY A 31 -14.06 -20.01 21.29
C GLY A 31 -12.81 -19.63 20.50
N TRP A 32 -12.58 -18.34 20.25
CA TRP A 32 -11.39 -17.84 19.54
C TRP A 32 -10.07 -18.22 20.22
N THR A 33 -10.05 -18.38 21.56
CA THR A 33 -8.84 -18.74 22.31
C THR A 33 -8.31 -20.13 21.96
N SER A 34 -9.17 -21.00 21.41
CA SER A 34 -8.77 -22.32 20.89
C SER A 34 -8.18 -22.25 19.48
N ARG A 35 -8.53 -21.22 18.70
CA ARG A 35 -8.11 -21.03 17.30
C ARG A 35 -6.86 -20.17 17.16
N TRP A 36 -6.68 -19.21 18.06
CA TRP A 36 -5.59 -18.23 18.00
C TRP A 36 -4.51 -18.54 19.04
N VAL A 37 -3.26 -18.44 18.60
CA VAL A 37 -2.07 -18.73 19.40
C VAL A 37 -1.29 -17.43 19.60
N HIS A 38 -1.05 -17.10 20.87
CA HIS A 38 -0.16 -16.02 21.26
C HIS A 38 1.30 -16.43 21.00
N SER A 39 2.07 -15.51 20.42
CA SER A 39 3.51 -15.61 20.44
C SER A 39 4.03 -15.44 21.85
N THR A 40 5.13 -16.13 22.16
CA THR A 40 5.89 -15.97 23.41
C THR A 40 7.25 -15.30 23.19
N LYS A 41 7.57 -14.93 21.94
CA LYS A 41 8.90 -14.48 21.54
C LYS A 41 9.38 -13.22 22.26
N LYS A 42 8.45 -12.31 22.58
CA LYS A 42 8.75 -11.05 23.27
C LYS A 42 8.79 -11.17 24.80
N GLY A 43 8.59 -12.37 25.34
CA GLY A 43 8.65 -12.62 26.79
C GLY A 43 7.75 -11.66 27.56
N SER A 44 8.33 -10.93 28.51
CA SER A 44 7.60 -9.96 29.33
C SER A 44 7.07 -8.74 28.57
N GLU A 45 7.57 -8.43 27.36
CA GLU A 45 7.11 -7.32 26.51
C GLU A 45 5.93 -7.68 25.61
N GLN A 46 5.50 -8.95 25.65
CA GLN A 46 4.40 -9.48 24.87
C GLN A 46 3.06 -9.05 25.49
N GLY A 47 2.32 -8.20 24.78
CA GLY A 47 0.98 -7.77 25.18
C GLY A 47 -0.07 -8.86 24.96
N THR A 48 -1.19 -8.72 25.68
CA THR A 48 -2.32 -9.66 25.64
C THR A 48 -3.52 -9.10 24.86
N PHE A 49 -4.18 -9.95 24.08
CA PHE A 49 -5.43 -9.61 23.42
C PHE A 49 -6.59 -10.02 24.31
N LYS A 50 -7.66 -9.22 24.31
CA LYS A 50 -8.94 -9.54 24.96
C LYS A 50 -10.07 -9.46 23.93
N LEU A 51 -11.14 -10.19 24.19
CA LEU A 51 -12.38 -10.06 23.43
C LEU A 51 -13.16 -8.83 23.94
N SER A 52 -13.57 -7.94 23.04
CA SER A 52 -14.25 -6.69 23.40
C SER A 52 -14.97 -6.09 22.20
N ALA A 53 -16.13 -5.47 22.42
CA ALA A 53 -16.79 -4.62 21.44
C ALA A 53 -16.34 -3.13 21.54
N GLY A 54 -15.40 -2.84 22.44
CA GLY A 54 -14.94 -1.49 22.71
C GLY A 54 -15.90 -0.66 23.57
N LYS A 55 -15.55 0.61 23.78
CA LYS A 55 -16.33 1.58 24.59
C LYS A 55 -17.63 2.01 23.93
N PHE A 56 -17.70 1.89 22.60
CA PHE A 56 -18.89 2.16 21.79
C PHE A 56 -18.90 1.21 20.59
N HIS A 57 -20.08 0.84 20.14
CA HIS A 57 -20.28 -0.16 19.08
C HIS A 57 -21.62 0.09 18.39
N GLY A 58 -21.80 -0.47 17.21
CA GLY A 58 -23.11 -0.56 16.57
C GLY A 58 -23.95 -1.68 17.18
N ASP A 59 -23.34 -2.84 17.41
CA ASP A 59 -23.97 -4.02 17.99
C ASP A 59 -22.97 -4.72 18.95
N PRO A 60 -23.28 -4.84 20.25
CA PRO A 60 -22.35 -5.36 21.25
C PRO A 60 -21.95 -6.82 21.05
N GLU A 61 -22.74 -7.60 20.32
CA GLU A 61 -22.49 -9.02 20.07
C GLU A 61 -21.75 -9.22 18.74
N LYS A 62 -22.12 -8.44 17.71
CA LYS A 62 -21.51 -8.57 16.37
C LYS A 62 -20.20 -7.81 16.22
N ASP A 63 -20.00 -6.75 17.00
CA ASP A 63 -18.78 -5.95 16.95
C ASP A 63 -17.71 -6.45 17.93
N LEU A 64 -17.89 -7.64 18.51
CA LEU A 64 -16.84 -8.30 19.27
C LEU A 64 -15.64 -8.58 18.37
N GLY A 65 -14.45 -8.26 18.88
CA GLY A 65 -13.19 -8.58 18.23
C GLY A 65 -12.04 -8.61 19.22
N ILE A 66 -10.86 -8.96 18.73
CA ILE A 66 -9.62 -8.88 19.52
C ILE A 66 -9.18 -7.42 19.70
N GLN A 67 -8.98 -7.04 20.96
CA GLN A 67 -8.51 -5.71 21.35
C GLN A 67 -7.20 -5.84 22.13
N THR A 68 -6.21 -5.02 21.78
CA THR A 68 -4.97 -4.86 22.56
C THR A 68 -5.31 -4.30 23.94
N SER A 69 -4.78 -4.90 25.02
CA SER A 69 -5.18 -4.58 26.41
C SER A 69 -4.20 -3.67 27.15
N GLU A 70 -2.96 -3.57 26.68
CA GLU A 70 -1.84 -2.90 27.35
C GLU A 70 -1.15 -1.90 26.41
N ASP A 71 -0.82 -0.72 26.95
CA ASP A 71 -0.06 0.31 26.23
C ASP A 71 1.42 -0.07 26.10
N ALA A 72 2.08 0.44 25.06
CA ALA A 72 3.52 0.28 24.82
C ALA A 72 4.02 -1.18 24.83
N ARG A 73 3.22 -2.11 24.31
CA ARG A 73 3.57 -3.53 24.15
C ARG A 73 3.73 -3.94 22.69
N PHE A 74 4.49 -5.00 22.47
CA PHE A 74 4.48 -5.72 21.20
C PHE A 74 3.35 -6.75 21.21
N TYR A 75 2.65 -6.89 20.08
CA TYR A 75 1.56 -7.85 19.93
C TYR A 75 1.88 -8.90 18.87
N GLY A 76 1.53 -10.14 19.18
CA GLY A 76 1.77 -11.29 18.32
C GLY A 76 0.70 -12.34 18.59
N LEU A 77 -0.29 -12.39 17.71
CA LEU A 77 -1.36 -13.39 17.72
C LEU A 77 -1.53 -13.92 16.30
N SER A 78 -1.64 -15.24 16.16
CA SER A 78 -1.76 -15.88 14.84
C SER A 78 -2.73 -17.04 14.90
N THR A 79 -3.41 -17.32 13.79
CA THR A 79 -4.24 -18.51 13.63
C THR A 79 -3.85 -19.23 12.34
N LYS A 80 -3.93 -20.55 12.36
CA LYS A 80 -3.71 -21.39 11.18
C LYS A 80 -5.04 -21.63 10.48
N PHE A 81 -4.96 -21.78 9.17
CA PHE A 81 -6.06 -22.18 8.32
C PHE A 81 -5.52 -23.10 7.23
N GLU A 82 -6.41 -23.70 6.45
CA GLU A 82 -6.04 -24.64 5.38
C GLU A 82 -5.01 -24.03 4.42
N PRO A 83 -3.81 -24.63 4.27
CA PRO A 83 -2.81 -24.17 3.34
C PRO A 83 -3.35 -24.06 1.92
N PHE A 84 -3.02 -22.96 1.24
CA PHE A 84 -3.43 -22.76 -0.15
C PHE A 84 -2.38 -21.97 -0.94
N SER A 85 -2.55 -21.96 -2.26
CA SER A 85 -1.82 -21.10 -3.19
C SER A 85 -2.81 -20.24 -3.97
N ASN A 86 -2.45 -18.98 -4.23
CA ASN A 86 -3.18 -18.09 -5.12
C ASN A 86 -2.67 -18.16 -6.57
N ASP A 87 -1.84 -19.15 -6.93
CA ASP A 87 -1.42 -19.37 -8.31
C ASP A 87 -2.63 -19.51 -9.25
N GLY A 88 -2.64 -18.72 -10.32
CA GLY A 88 -3.76 -18.61 -11.27
C GLY A 88 -5.08 -18.08 -10.68
N LYS A 89 -5.10 -17.56 -9.44
CA LYS A 89 -6.33 -17.17 -8.72
C LYS A 89 -6.21 -15.79 -8.09
N THR A 90 -7.36 -15.12 -7.91
CA THR A 90 -7.41 -13.88 -7.14
C THR A 90 -7.31 -14.17 -5.64
N LEU A 91 -6.43 -13.46 -4.96
CA LEU A 91 -6.36 -13.39 -3.50
C LEU A 91 -7.13 -12.16 -3.01
N VAL A 92 -7.96 -12.32 -2.00
CA VAL A 92 -8.62 -11.23 -1.29
C VAL A 92 -8.32 -11.35 0.19
N VAL A 93 -7.81 -10.28 0.79
CA VAL A 93 -7.57 -10.15 2.23
C VAL A 93 -8.37 -8.97 2.72
N GLN A 94 -9.28 -9.21 3.67
CA GLN A 94 -10.19 -8.18 4.17
C GLN A 94 -10.32 -8.31 5.69
N PHE A 95 -10.26 -7.19 6.39
CA PHE A 95 -10.45 -7.12 7.83
C PHE A 95 -10.83 -5.71 8.26
N THR A 96 -11.38 -5.57 9.46
CA THR A 96 -11.74 -4.29 10.06
C THR A 96 -10.76 -3.92 11.17
N VAL A 97 -10.47 -2.62 11.31
CA VAL A 97 -9.67 -2.06 12.41
C VAL A 97 -10.40 -0.87 12.98
N LYS A 98 -10.41 -0.76 14.31
CA LYS A 98 -10.96 0.36 15.05
C LYS A 98 -9.93 0.87 16.05
N HIS A 99 -9.55 2.13 15.95
CA HIS A 99 -8.61 2.77 16.88
C HIS A 99 -9.35 3.69 17.86
N GLU A 100 -10.24 3.12 18.68
CA GLU A 100 -11.10 3.90 19.59
C GLU A 100 -10.35 4.68 20.69
N GLN A 101 -9.09 4.32 20.93
CA GLN A 101 -8.24 4.92 21.95
C GLN A 101 -7.58 6.23 21.51
N ASN A 102 -7.88 6.74 20.31
CA ASN A 102 -7.14 7.84 19.67
C ASN A 102 -5.65 7.52 19.55
N ILE A 103 -5.33 6.50 18.77
CA ILE A 103 -3.96 5.98 18.65
C ILE A 103 -2.99 7.08 18.16
N ASP A 104 -1.87 7.23 18.85
CA ASP A 104 -0.79 8.16 18.50
C ASP A 104 0.34 7.45 17.74
N CYS A 105 0.73 6.24 18.16
CA CYS A 105 1.64 5.37 17.45
C CYS A 105 1.34 3.88 17.66
N GLY A 106 1.00 3.18 16.58
CA GLY A 106 0.84 1.73 16.52
C GLY A 106 0.37 1.24 15.15
N GLY A 107 0.64 -0.03 14.88
CA GLY A 107 0.25 -0.72 13.65
C GLY A 107 -1.07 -1.46 13.81
N GLY A 108 -1.93 -1.38 12.80
CA GLY A 108 -3.17 -2.15 12.66
C GLY A 108 -3.14 -3.10 11.47
N TYR A 109 -1.98 -3.58 11.05
CA TYR A 109 -1.82 -4.44 9.88
C TYR A 109 -1.78 -5.93 10.22
N VAL A 110 -2.14 -6.76 9.24
CA VAL A 110 -2.01 -8.21 9.30
C VAL A 110 -0.81 -8.70 8.48
N LYS A 111 -0.32 -9.90 8.79
CA LYS A 111 0.72 -10.60 8.03
C LYS A 111 0.21 -11.97 7.60
N LEU A 112 0.42 -12.34 6.35
CA LEU A 112 0.21 -13.70 5.84
C LEU A 112 1.55 -14.44 5.83
N PHE A 113 1.61 -15.56 6.53
CA PHE A 113 2.84 -16.32 6.71
C PHE A 113 2.88 -17.60 5.88
N ALA A 114 4.08 -18.16 5.72
CA ALA A 114 4.26 -19.51 5.19
C ALA A 114 3.77 -20.55 6.20
N CYS A 115 3.49 -21.77 5.72
CA CYS A 115 3.05 -22.90 6.56
C CYS A 115 4.09 -23.30 7.63
N SER A 116 5.36 -22.94 7.43
CA SER A 116 6.48 -23.24 8.33
C SER A 116 6.58 -22.30 9.53
N LEU A 117 5.68 -21.33 9.69
CA LEU A 117 5.69 -20.44 10.85
C LEU A 117 5.48 -21.25 12.15
N ASP A 118 6.42 -21.10 13.07
CA ASP A 118 6.17 -21.40 14.47
C ASP A 118 5.42 -20.22 15.12
N GLN A 119 4.15 -20.44 15.44
CA GLN A 119 3.27 -19.41 16.00
C GLN A 119 3.75 -18.90 17.36
N LYS A 120 4.40 -19.74 18.17
CA LYS A 120 4.92 -19.34 19.49
C LYS A 120 6.19 -18.49 19.39
N GLU A 121 6.93 -18.64 18.30
CA GLU A 121 8.15 -17.87 18.04
C GLU A 121 7.94 -16.68 17.09
N MET A 122 6.68 -16.38 16.72
CA MET A 122 6.35 -15.29 15.78
C MET A 122 6.77 -13.91 16.31
N HIS A 123 7.43 -13.10 15.48
CA HIS A 123 7.87 -11.75 15.83
C HIS A 123 7.97 -10.84 14.59
N GLY A 124 8.47 -9.62 14.79
CA GLY A 124 8.58 -8.60 13.73
C GLY A 124 9.37 -9.06 12.50
N GLU A 125 10.42 -9.86 12.70
CA GLU A 125 11.33 -10.34 11.64
C GLU A 125 10.94 -11.70 11.07
N SER A 126 9.90 -12.37 11.62
CA SER A 126 9.42 -13.64 11.08
C SER A 126 9.05 -13.48 9.59
N PRO A 127 9.57 -14.33 8.69
CA PRO A 127 9.30 -14.24 7.27
C PRO A 127 7.80 -14.35 6.96
N TYR A 128 7.26 -13.37 6.26
CA TYR A 128 5.88 -13.33 5.79
C TYR A 128 5.85 -13.22 4.26
N HIS A 129 4.74 -13.60 3.63
CA HIS A 129 4.51 -13.41 2.21
C HIS A 129 3.95 -12.02 1.91
N ILE A 130 2.99 -11.56 2.72
CA ILE A 130 2.30 -10.28 2.56
C ILE A 130 2.12 -9.63 3.92
N MET A 131 2.37 -8.32 4.03
CA MET A 131 1.90 -7.48 5.13
C MET A 131 0.96 -6.42 4.56
N PHE A 132 -0.23 -6.28 5.16
CA PHE A 132 -1.25 -5.36 4.68
C PHE A 132 -2.02 -4.71 5.83
N GLY A 133 -2.17 -3.38 5.81
CA GLY A 133 -3.04 -2.64 6.72
C GLY A 133 -2.52 -1.29 7.18
N PRO A 134 -3.29 -0.57 8.02
CA PRO A 134 -2.93 0.76 8.50
C PRO A 134 -1.75 0.74 9.47
N ASP A 135 -0.97 1.81 9.43
CA ASP A 135 0.14 2.09 10.34
C ASP A 135 0.16 3.59 10.64
N ILE A 136 0.04 3.91 11.92
CA ILE A 136 -0.01 5.27 12.44
C ILE A 136 1.17 5.43 13.39
N CYS A 137 1.98 6.46 13.21
CA CYS A 137 2.99 6.87 14.17
C CYS A 137 3.28 8.36 14.05
N GLY A 138 2.69 9.11 14.99
CA GLY A 138 2.73 10.56 15.02
C GLY A 138 2.06 11.22 13.79
N PRO A 139 2.34 12.51 13.56
CA PRO A 139 1.77 13.23 12.42
C PRO A 139 2.38 12.81 11.07
N GLY A 140 3.60 12.25 11.07
CA GLY A 140 4.37 11.96 9.86
C GLY A 140 4.13 10.60 9.24
N THR A 141 3.67 9.60 10.01
CA THR A 141 3.40 8.25 9.49
C THR A 141 1.94 7.93 9.68
N LYS A 142 1.17 7.96 8.59
CA LYS A 142 -0.25 7.58 8.57
C LYS A 142 -0.57 7.01 7.21
N LYS A 143 -0.20 5.74 7.02
CA LYS A 143 -0.27 5.07 5.72
C LYS A 143 -0.78 3.66 5.84
N VAL A 144 -1.22 3.11 4.72
CA VAL A 144 -1.52 1.68 4.57
C VAL A 144 -0.27 1.01 4.00
N HIS A 145 0.29 0.06 4.76
CA HIS A 145 1.32 -0.82 4.24
C HIS A 145 0.71 -1.82 3.27
N VAL A 146 1.38 -2.01 2.14
CA VAL A 146 1.13 -3.12 1.22
C VAL A 146 2.51 -3.64 0.81
N ILE A 147 2.98 -4.68 1.51
CA ILE A 147 4.35 -5.19 1.40
C ILE A 147 4.30 -6.62 0.90
N PHE A 148 5.04 -6.90 -0.17
CA PHE A 148 5.23 -8.24 -0.70
C PHE A 148 6.64 -8.73 -0.40
N ASN A 149 6.77 -9.97 0.06
CA ASN A 149 8.06 -10.63 0.09
C ASN A 149 8.37 -11.24 -1.29
N TYR A 150 9.46 -10.78 -1.89
CA TYR A 150 9.93 -11.29 -3.17
C TYR A 150 11.44 -11.46 -3.14
N LYS A 151 11.90 -12.67 -3.47
CA LYS A 151 13.33 -13.05 -3.46
C LYS A 151 14.03 -12.70 -2.13
N GLY A 152 13.35 -12.97 -1.02
CA GLY A 152 13.87 -12.75 0.34
C GLY A 152 13.88 -11.28 0.79
N LYS A 153 13.31 -10.36 0.01
CA LYS A 153 13.19 -8.94 0.37
C LYS A 153 11.74 -8.54 0.56
N ASN A 154 11.47 -7.75 1.59
CA ASN A 154 10.18 -7.11 1.82
C ASN A 154 10.12 -5.81 1.01
N LEU A 155 9.33 -5.82 -0.06
CA LEU A 155 9.18 -4.69 -0.98
C LEU A 155 7.94 -3.90 -0.59
N LEU A 156 8.14 -2.65 -0.21
CA LEU A 156 7.06 -1.71 0.09
C LEU A 156 6.48 -1.16 -1.22
N ILE A 157 5.18 -0.86 -1.18
CA ILE A 157 4.53 -0.10 -2.24
C ILE A 157 5.18 1.28 -2.38
N ASN A 158 5.41 1.71 -3.62
CA ASN A 158 6.02 3.01 -3.93
C ASN A 158 5.01 4.17 -3.79
N LYS A 159 3.71 3.87 -3.83
CA LYS A 159 2.62 4.83 -3.67
C LYS A 159 2.29 5.04 -2.19
N GLU A 160 1.89 6.27 -1.86
CA GLU A 160 1.42 6.59 -0.52
C GLU A 160 -0.10 6.45 -0.44
N ILE A 161 -0.57 5.50 0.35
CA ILE A 161 -2.00 5.28 0.60
C ILE A 161 -2.30 5.76 2.01
N ARG A 162 -3.11 6.81 2.16
CA ARG A 162 -3.49 7.36 3.47
C ARG A 162 -4.42 6.40 4.20
N CYS A 163 -4.08 6.02 5.44
CA CYS A 163 -5.00 5.31 6.32
C CYS A 163 -5.99 6.26 7.02
N LYS A 164 -7.06 5.68 7.56
CA LYS A 164 -8.02 6.37 8.43
C LYS A 164 -7.44 6.47 9.84
N ASP A 165 -7.58 7.63 10.46
CA ASP A 165 -6.97 7.99 11.74
C ASP A 165 -7.99 8.54 12.75
N ASP A 166 -9.29 8.32 12.50
CA ASP A 166 -10.35 8.58 13.45
C ASP A 166 -10.60 7.35 14.37
N VAL A 167 -11.62 7.45 15.22
CA VAL A 167 -11.95 6.45 16.25
C VAL A 167 -12.92 5.36 15.78
N TYR A 168 -13.44 5.45 14.56
CA TYR A 168 -14.45 4.54 14.03
C TYR A 168 -13.82 3.28 13.43
N THR A 169 -14.68 2.31 13.15
CA THR A 169 -14.30 1.06 12.51
C THR A 169 -14.14 1.29 11.01
N HIS A 170 -13.00 0.89 10.46
CA HIS A 170 -12.73 0.97 9.02
C HIS A 170 -12.40 -0.40 8.44
N LEU A 171 -12.90 -0.65 7.24
CA LEU A 171 -12.71 -1.90 6.49
C LEU A 171 -11.56 -1.75 5.50
N TYR A 172 -10.51 -2.56 5.65
CA TYR A 172 -9.38 -2.59 4.73
C TYR A 172 -9.45 -3.84 3.86
N THR A 173 -9.37 -3.68 2.54
CA THR A 173 -9.39 -4.79 1.58
C THR A 173 -8.22 -4.69 0.62
N LEU A 174 -7.44 -5.77 0.50
CA LEU A 174 -6.44 -5.96 -0.54
C LEU A 174 -6.91 -7.05 -1.50
N ILE A 175 -6.91 -6.75 -2.78
CA ILE A 175 -7.20 -7.68 -3.87
C ILE A 175 -5.96 -7.80 -4.73
N VAL A 176 -5.47 -9.03 -4.94
CA VAL A 176 -4.32 -9.33 -5.81
C VAL A 176 -4.77 -10.33 -6.86
N LYS A 177 -4.64 -9.97 -8.14
CA LYS A 177 -5.13 -10.76 -9.26
C LYS A 177 -3.99 -11.51 -9.96
N PRO A 178 -4.30 -12.62 -10.67
CA PRO A 178 -3.29 -13.41 -11.38
C PRO A 178 -2.70 -12.70 -12.61
N ASP A 179 -3.28 -11.59 -13.04
CA ASP A 179 -2.78 -10.73 -14.13
C ASP A 179 -1.76 -9.68 -13.64
N ASN A 180 -1.20 -9.86 -12.45
CA ASN A 180 -0.28 -8.94 -11.78
C ASN A 180 -0.86 -7.55 -11.50
N THR A 181 -2.18 -7.43 -11.36
CA THR A 181 -2.83 -6.20 -10.86
C THR A 181 -3.25 -6.32 -9.40
N TYR A 182 -3.37 -5.18 -8.73
CA TYR A 182 -3.87 -5.09 -7.36
C TYR A 182 -4.91 -3.98 -7.20
N THR A 183 -5.67 -4.07 -6.11
CA THR A 183 -6.61 -3.03 -5.68
C THR A 183 -6.61 -2.97 -4.16
N VAL A 184 -6.51 -1.76 -3.62
CA VAL A 184 -6.72 -1.48 -2.19
C VAL A 184 -8.03 -0.72 -2.04
N LYS A 185 -8.87 -1.20 -1.14
CA LYS A 185 -10.10 -0.52 -0.73
C LYS A 185 -10.05 -0.16 0.73
N ILE A 186 -10.65 0.98 1.04
CA ILE A 186 -10.99 1.39 2.40
C ILE A 186 -12.49 1.66 2.41
N ASP A 187 -13.22 1.04 3.35
CA ASP A 187 -14.67 1.19 3.49
C ASP A 187 -15.44 0.84 2.21
N ASN A 188 -15.00 -0.22 1.53
CA ASN A 188 -15.48 -0.69 0.22
C ASN A 188 -15.23 0.24 -0.98
N GLU A 189 -14.64 1.41 -0.77
CA GLU A 189 -14.25 2.34 -1.84
C GLU A 189 -12.83 2.04 -2.31
N VAL A 190 -12.60 2.06 -3.63
CA VAL A 190 -11.26 1.90 -4.20
C VAL A 190 -10.46 3.17 -3.93
N VAL A 191 -9.41 3.04 -3.12
CA VAL A 191 -8.49 4.15 -2.81
C VAL A 191 -7.20 4.06 -3.62
N GLU A 192 -6.85 2.87 -4.09
CA GLU A 192 -5.66 2.65 -4.92
C GLU A 192 -5.81 1.40 -5.80
N SER A 193 -5.25 1.44 -7.00
CA SER A 193 -5.17 0.29 -7.90
C SER A 193 -4.06 0.45 -8.94
N GLY A 194 -3.52 -0.66 -9.42
CA GLY A 194 -2.46 -0.61 -10.41
C GLY A 194 -1.85 -1.96 -10.73
N GLU A 195 -0.64 -1.92 -11.26
CA GLU A 195 0.15 -3.09 -11.64
C GLU A 195 1.29 -3.29 -10.64
N LEU A 196 1.48 -4.53 -10.18
CA LEU A 196 2.52 -4.89 -9.23
C LEU A 196 3.92 -4.48 -9.71
N GLU A 197 4.24 -4.66 -11.00
CA GLU A 197 5.54 -4.29 -11.57
C GLU A 197 5.83 -2.79 -11.62
N LYS A 198 4.78 -1.95 -11.60
CA LYS A 198 4.92 -0.49 -11.66
C LYS A 198 5.02 0.11 -10.26
N ASP A 199 4.24 -0.43 -9.34
CA ASP A 199 4.03 0.17 -8.03
C ASP A 199 4.92 -0.44 -6.93
N TRP A 200 5.75 -1.43 -7.29
CA TRP A 200 6.83 -1.99 -6.46
C TRP A 200 8.11 -2.20 -7.27
N SER A 201 9.23 -2.20 -6.57
CA SER A 201 10.55 -2.45 -7.16
C SER A 201 10.88 -3.96 -7.25
N PHE A 202 10.03 -4.75 -7.90
CA PHE A 202 10.26 -6.20 -8.07
C PHE A 202 11.42 -6.52 -9.02
N LEU A 203 11.56 -5.72 -10.07
CA LEU A 203 12.51 -5.93 -11.16
C LEU A 203 13.56 -4.82 -11.18
N PRO A 204 14.78 -5.09 -11.67
CA PRO A 204 15.74 -4.03 -11.98
C PRO A 204 15.13 -2.98 -12.92
N PRO A 205 15.59 -1.72 -12.87
CA PRO A 205 15.11 -0.68 -13.78
C PRO A 205 15.22 -1.14 -15.24
N ARG A 206 14.17 -0.91 -16.02
CA ARG A 206 14.21 -1.17 -17.46
C ARG A 206 15.37 -0.35 -18.05
N ARG A 207 16.27 -1.00 -18.79
CA ARG A 207 17.40 -0.30 -19.43
C ARG A 207 16.84 0.78 -20.34
N VAL A 208 17.09 2.04 -20.01
CA VAL A 208 16.74 3.18 -20.87
C VAL A 208 17.61 3.05 -22.13
N THR A 209 16.96 3.09 -23.29
CA THR A 209 17.63 3.07 -24.60
C THR A 209 18.69 4.15 -24.72
N ASP A 210 19.80 3.75 -25.33
CA ASP A 210 21.02 4.48 -25.72
C ASP A 210 20.88 6.02 -25.89
N PRO A 211 21.65 6.84 -25.15
CA PRO A 211 21.72 8.30 -25.36
C PRO A 211 22.19 8.70 -26.77
N ALA A 212 22.71 7.77 -27.58
CA ALA A 212 23.11 8.02 -28.97
C ALA A 212 21.93 8.24 -29.94
N ARG A 213 20.67 8.09 -29.50
CA ARG A 213 19.49 8.40 -30.31
C ARG A 213 18.97 9.84 -30.16
N ARG A 214 19.81 10.79 -29.74
CA ARG A 214 19.59 12.19 -30.10
C ARG A 214 19.94 12.34 -31.59
N THR A 215 18.88 12.48 -32.38
CA THR A 215 18.89 12.53 -33.83
C THR A 215 19.91 13.51 -34.40
N LYS A 216 20.59 13.05 -35.46
CA LYS A 216 21.33 13.86 -36.43
C LYS A 216 20.38 14.83 -37.18
N THR A 217 19.79 15.79 -36.47
CA THR A 217 18.88 16.80 -37.05
C THR A 217 19.26 18.23 -36.66
N ASP A 218 20.53 18.47 -36.28
CA ASP A 218 21.04 19.83 -36.04
C ASP A 218 22.34 20.11 -36.82
N ARG A 219 22.43 19.63 -38.06
CA ARG A 219 23.56 19.88 -38.98
C ARG A 219 23.12 20.29 -40.39
N SER A 220 22.02 21.02 -40.50
CA SER A 220 21.62 21.61 -41.77
C SER A 220 20.93 22.95 -41.57
N ARG A 221 21.66 23.93 -41.05
CA ARG A 221 21.44 25.34 -41.41
C ARG A 221 22.76 25.89 -41.92
N THR A 222 22.85 25.74 -43.23
CA THR A 222 23.81 26.21 -44.22
C THR A 222 24.39 27.59 -43.95
N ASP A 223 25.70 27.66 -44.15
CA ASP A 223 26.44 28.83 -44.60
C ASP A 223 25.68 29.62 -45.67
N THR A 224 25.53 30.92 -45.45
CA THR A 224 25.61 31.90 -46.55
C THR A 224 26.48 33.06 -46.09
N ASP A 225 27.72 32.97 -46.52
CA ASP A 225 28.69 34.04 -46.64
C ASP A 225 28.22 35.09 -47.66
N ARG A 226 28.43 36.38 -47.34
CA ARG A 226 28.64 37.49 -48.28
C ARG A 226 28.85 38.82 -47.54
N ASN A 227 30.11 39.27 -47.54
CA ASN A 227 30.64 40.60 -47.91
C ASN A 227 29.98 41.88 -47.34
N GLU A 228 30.65 42.99 -47.03
CA GLU A 228 32.03 43.45 -46.94
C GLU A 228 31.93 44.96 -46.58
N VAL A 229 32.76 45.44 -45.64
CA VAL A 229 33.29 46.84 -45.48
C VAL A 229 32.33 48.01 -45.19
N ASP A 230 32.51 48.68 -44.03
CA ASP A 230 33.01 50.07 -43.91
C ASP A 230 33.05 50.51 -42.42
N ARG A 231 34.25 50.68 -41.83
CA ARG A 231 34.93 51.97 -41.48
C ARG A 231 34.28 52.81 -40.36
N ILE A 232 35.03 52.96 -39.27
CA ILE A 232 34.84 53.95 -38.17
C ILE A 232 35.27 55.35 -38.66
N PRO A 233 34.63 56.44 -38.21
CA PRO A 233 35.39 57.34 -37.34
C PRO A 233 34.58 57.98 -36.17
N ASP A 234 35.29 58.04 -35.04
CA ASP A 234 35.34 59.01 -33.93
C ASP A 234 34.34 60.21 -33.86
N GLY A 235 33.90 60.57 -32.64
CA GLY A 235 33.19 61.83 -32.37
C GLY A 235 32.37 61.91 -31.07
N THR A 236 32.96 62.55 -30.06
CA THR A 236 32.48 62.98 -28.72
C THR A 236 31.10 63.67 -28.62
N ASP A 237 30.35 63.50 -27.50
CA ASP A 237 30.10 64.52 -26.45
C ASP A 237 29.16 64.02 -25.30
N GLN A 238 29.30 64.66 -24.13
CA GLN A 238 28.88 64.40 -22.75
C GLN A 238 27.38 64.52 -22.44
N ARG A 239 26.90 63.88 -21.33
CA ARG A 239 26.46 64.55 -20.07
C ARG A 239 25.68 63.66 -19.06
N THR A 240 26.24 63.59 -17.84
CA THR A 240 25.65 63.63 -16.48
C THR A 240 24.52 62.70 -15.97
N ARG A 241 24.85 61.96 -14.89
CA ARG A 241 24.03 61.43 -13.76
C ARG A 241 23.32 62.56 -12.97
N PRO A 242 22.32 62.36 -12.07
CA PRO A 242 22.19 61.32 -11.01
C PRO A 242 20.77 60.72 -10.85
N GLY A 243 20.43 59.68 -10.09
CA GLY A 243 21.00 59.10 -8.87
C GLY A 243 20.15 59.50 -7.66
N THR A 244 19.12 58.72 -7.28
CA THR A 244 18.47 58.81 -5.95
C THR A 244 17.95 57.45 -5.49
N SER A 245 18.48 57.01 -4.34
CA SER A 245 18.08 55.87 -3.52
C SER A 245 17.62 56.40 -2.16
N GLY A 246 16.70 55.71 -1.50
CA GLY A 246 16.26 55.95 -0.12
C GLY A 246 14.75 55.73 -0.01
N ARG A 247 14.19 55.04 0.99
CA ARG A 247 14.65 54.62 2.32
C ARG A 247 13.79 53.45 2.79
N GLU A 248 14.37 52.61 3.65
CA GLU A 248 13.72 51.73 4.62
C GLU A 248 13.09 52.58 5.77
N PRO A 249 12.14 52.04 6.55
CA PRO A 249 12.54 51.78 7.94
C PRO A 249 11.96 50.52 8.61
N GLU A 250 12.73 50.16 9.62
CA GLU A 250 12.67 49.15 10.70
C GLU A 250 11.32 48.77 11.35
N ARG A 251 11.30 47.47 11.70
CA ARG A 251 10.91 46.85 12.98
C ARG A 251 10.10 47.65 14.00
N LYS A 252 8.98 47.04 14.40
CA LYS A 252 8.64 46.71 15.79
C LYS A 252 8.11 45.29 15.84
#